data_AF-A0A2E5HM92-F1
#
_entry.id   AF-A0A2E5HM92-F1
#
_cell.length_a   1.000
_cell.length_b   1.000
_cell.length_c   1.000
_cell.angle_alpha   90.00
_cell.angle_beta   90.00
_cell.angle_gamma   90.00
#
_symmetry.space_group_name_H-M   'P 1'
#
loop_
_entity.id
_entity.type
_entity.pdbx_description
1 polymer ?
#
loop_
_entity_poly.entity_id
_entity_poly.type
_entity_poly.pdbx_seq_one_letter_code
_entity_poly.pdbx_strand_id
1 'polypeptide(L)'
;MSDGEAQQAEAPFVLPTQVAVARYLQMKVESILNTPYQVTGEMSPVAHCLQESGDAEETAELLNLPEDQHEIAIDLLEDALEGGDLEEVYGLRGGALNILMPMAHEEQDRVLYAIEEELEGAPELSAFLHAPNELFSALTPAEVWVGTGKIEMALADLFLRQSWLELKEKSFPAPGAANTEWLSRLRLWSYNPAQVQNYRGRVVDLIKQERRENLASRVEWSEARGIDVMFKPLE
;
A
#
# COMPACT_ATOMS: atom_id res chain seq x y z
N MET A 1 -22.27 25.03 -27.33
CA MET A 1 -20.94 24.86 -27.95
C MET A 1 -19.97 25.47 -26.95
N SER A 2 -19.64 24.69 -25.91
CA SER A 2 -18.44 23.83 -25.86
C SER A 2 -17.20 24.73 -25.68
N ASP A 3 -16.33 24.59 -24.70
CA ASP A 3 -15.97 23.42 -23.91
C ASP A 3 -15.59 23.84 -22.48
N GLY A 4 -16.20 23.17 -21.51
CA GLY A 4 -15.68 23.12 -20.15
C GLY A 4 -14.58 22.08 -20.12
N GLU A 5 -13.36 22.48 -20.49
CA GLU A 5 -12.18 21.68 -20.19
C GLU A 5 -11.98 21.74 -18.68
N ALA A 6 -12.46 20.70 -17.98
CA ALA A 6 -11.94 20.36 -16.68
C ALA A 6 -10.43 20.20 -16.85
N GLN A 7 -9.66 21.15 -16.31
CA GLN A 7 -8.22 20.99 -16.17
C GLN A 7 -7.99 19.78 -15.26
N GLN A 8 -7.83 18.61 -15.88
CA GLN A 8 -7.13 17.50 -15.26
C GLN A 8 -5.76 18.06 -14.88
N ALA A 9 -5.54 18.28 -13.58
CA ALA A 9 -4.22 18.62 -13.10
C ALA A 9 -3.27 17.49 -13.52
N GLU A 10 -2.39 17.76 -14.48
CA GLU A 10 -1.36 16.82 -14.89
C GLU A 10 -0.63 16.32 -13.63
N ALA A 11 -0.44 15.01 -13.53
CA ALA A 11 0.37 14.45 -12.45
C ALA A 11 1.74 15.14 -12.45
N PRO A 12 2.28 15.56 -11.30
CA PRO A 12 3.53 16.33 -11.25
C PRO A 12 4.76 15.50 -11.65
N PHE A 13 4.57 14.23 -12.02
CA PHE A 13 5.59 13.28 -12.45
C PHE A 13 5.02 12.22 -13.40
N VAL A 14 5.93 11.55 -14.12
CA VAL A 14 5.62 10.39 -14.96
C VAL A 14 6.36 9.17 -14.40
N LEU A 15 5.64 8.05 -14.30
CA LEU A 15 6.18 6.77 -13.84
C LEU A 15 6.64 5.90 -15.01
N PRO A 16 7.64 5.02 -14.80
CA PRO A 16 8.28 4.30 -15.90
C PRO A 16 7.44 3.14 -16.47
N THR A 17 6.44 2.64 -15.73
CA THR A 17 5.61 1.50 -16.15
C THR A 17 4.14 1.70 -15.76
N GLN A 18 3.22 1.04 -16.47
CA GLN A 18 1.79 1.05 -16.14
C GLN A 18 1.50 0.40 -14.78
N VAL A 19 2.26 -0.66 -14.43
CA VAL A 19 2.17 -1.29 -13.10
C VAL A 19 2.50 -0.28 -12.00
N ALA A 20 3.53 0.55 -12.18
CA ALA A 20 3.85 1.58 -11.21
C ALA A 20 2.75 2.63 -11.07
N VAL A 21 2.08 3.00 -12.16
CA VAL A 21 0.92 3.91 -12.13
C VAL A 21 -0.23 3.30 -11.34
N ALA A 22 -0.57 2.04 -11.61
CA ALA A 22 -1.62 1.33 -10.88
C ALA A 22 -1.30 1.21 -9.39
N ARG A 23 -0.06 0.84 -9.03
CA ARG A 23 0.40 0.81 -7.63
C ARG A 23 0.32 2.17 -6.96
N TYR A 24 0.71 3.25 -7.65
CA TYR A 24 0.59 4.60 -7.11
C TYR A 24 -0.87 4.96 -6.81
N LEU A 25 -1.80 4.60 -7.70
CA LEU A 25 -3.23 4.83 -7.50
C LEU A 25 -3.74 4.03 -6.29
N GLN A 26 -3.41 2.74 -6.20
CA GLN A 26 -3.71 1.88 -5.06
C GLN A 26 -3.22 2.50 -3.75
N MET A 27 -1.94 2.88 -3.69
CA MET A 27 -1.33 3.50 -2.51
C MET A 27 -2.04 4.78 -2.08
N LYS A 28 -2.49 5.59 -3.05
CA LYS A 28 -3.22 6.83 -2.77
C LYS A 28 -4.57 6.51 -2.11
N VAL A 29 -5.30 5.51 -2.60
CA VAL A 29 -6.58 5.09 -2.00
C VAL A 29 -6.35 4.47 -0.63
N GLU A 30 -5.39 3.54 -0.48
CA GLU A 30 -4.99 2.99 0.83
C GLU A 30 -4.68 4.10 1.84
N SER A 31 -3.91 5.11 1.43
CA SER A 31 -3.59 6.25 2.30
C SER A 31 -4.81 7.05 2.71
N ILE A 32 -5.80 7.23 1.83
CA ILE A 32 -7.06 7.91 2.17
C ILE A 32 -7.82 7.06 3.19
N LEU A 33 -7.96 5.77 2.92
CA LEU A 33 -8.68 4.81 3.75
C LEU A 33 -8.08 4.63 5.16
N ASN A 34 -6.77 4.79 5.29
CA ASN A 34 -6.04 4.72 6.56
C ASN A 34 -5.88 6.06 7.29
N THR A 35 -6.38 7.17 6.73
CA THR A 35 -6.23 8.50 7.34
C THR A 35 -7.56 9.00 7.90
N PRO A 36 -7.60 9.57 9.12
CA PRO A 36 -8.76 10.28 9.64
C PRO A 36 -9.38 11.24 8.63
N TYR A 37 -10.69 11.17 8.48
CA TYR A 37 -11.43 11.94 7.48
C TYR A 37 -12.64 12.62 8.12
N GLN A 38 -12.93 13.86 7.74
CA GLN A 38 -13.94 14.67 8.43
C GLN A 38 -15.36 14.09 8.30
N VAL A 39 -15.69 13.56 7.12
CA VAL A 39 -17.02 13.00 6.84
C VAL A 39 -17.31 11.70 7.60
N THR A 40 -16.28 11.05 8.13
CA THR A 40 -16.36 9.84 8.96
C THR A 40 -16.22 10.18 10.46
N GLY A 41 -16.47 11.44 10.86
CA GLY A 41 -16.40 11.85 12.26
C GLY A 41 -14.98 11.83 12.83
N GLU A 42 -13.97 12.11 12.01
CA GLU A 42 -12.53 12.03 12.33
C GLU A 42 -12.00 10.60 12.54
N MET A 43 -12.78 9.57 12.20
CA MET A 43 -12.29 8.20 12.06
C MET A 43 -11.62 8.04 10.69
N SER A 44 -10.72 7.07 10.53
CA SER A 44 -10.33 6.66 9.18
C SER A 44 -11.52 5.97 8.50
N PRO A 45 -11.66 6.04 7.16
CA PRO A 45 -12.71 5.31 6.45
C PRO A 45 -12.73 3.81 6.77
N VAL A 46 -11.56 3.19 6.92
CA VAL A 46 -11.47 1.80 7.39
C VAL A 46 -12.11 1.62 8.77
N ALA A 47 -11.77 2.47 9.73
CA ALA A 47 -12.34 2.38 11.07
C ALA A 47 -13.84 2.59 11.05
N HIS A 48 -14.32 3.56 10.27
CA HIS A 48 -15.76 3.81 10.09
C HIS A 48 -16.48 2.58 9.52
N CYS A 49 -15.92 1.95 8.49
CA CYS A 49 -16.48 0.74 7.90
C CYS A 49 -16.53 -0.41 8.91
N LEU A 50 -15.45 -0.65 9.66
CA LEU A 50 -15.39 -1.76 10.61
C LEU A 50 -16.22 -1.53 11.88
N GLN A 51 -16.33 -0.30 12.36
CA GLN A 51 -16.93 -0.01 13.67
C GLN A 51 -18.35 0.55 13.60
N GLU A 52 -18.71 1.29 12.56
CA GLU A 52 -19.99 2.01 12.47
C GLU A 52 -20.88 1.44 11.37
N SER A 53 -20.46 1.56 10.11
CA SER A 53 -21.28 1.24 8.93
C SER A 53 -21.44 -0.27 8.72
N GLY A 54 -20.33 -1.00 8.67
CA GLY A 54 -20.34 -2.40 8.26
C GLY A 54 -20.53 -2.63 6.77
N ASP A 55 -20.48 -1.58 5.96
CA ASP A 55 -20.75 -1.58 4.53
C ASP A 55 -19.63 -0.81 3.80
N ALA A 56 -19.02 -1.49 2.82
CA ALA A 56 -17.91 -0.97 2.03
C ALA A 56 -18.39 0.11 1.05
N GLU A 57 -19.52 -0.11 0.38
CA GLU A 57 -20.10 0.83 -0.59
C GLU A 57 -20.54 2.11 0.12
N GLU A 58 -21.30 2.00 1.21
CA GLU A 58 -21.76 3.15 1.99
C GLU A 58 -20.57 4.00 2.45
N THR A 59 -19.51 3.37 2.96
CA THR A 59 -18.33 4.09 3.42
C THR A 59 -17.56 4.73 2.26
N ALA A 60 -17.44 4.05 1.11
CA ALA A 60 -16.75 4.59 -0.07
C ALA A 60 -17.50 5.78 -0.69
N GLU A 61 -18.85 5.76 -0.68
CA GLU A 61 -19.69 6.86 -1.16
C GLU A 61 -19.44 8.17 -0.40
N LEU A 62 -19.21 8.09 0.92
CA LEU A 62 -18.90 9.28 1.75
C LEU A 62 -17.64 10.02 1.29
N LEU A 63 -16.69 9.31 0.67
CA LEU A 63 -15.40 9.87 0.28
C LEU A 63 -15.47 10.70 -1.00
N ASN A 64 -16.52 10.50 -1.82
CA ASN A 64 -16.72 11.16 -3.11
C ASN A 64 -15.45 11.11 -3.99
N LEU A 65 -14.86 9.91 -4.10
CA LEU A 65 -13.68 9.64 -4.91
C LEU A 65 -14.04 9.56 -6.41
N PRO A 66 -13.08 9.83 -7.31
CA PRO A 66 -13.23 9.50 -8.73
C PRO A 66 -13.52 8.00 -8.94
N GLU A 67 -14.23 7.64 -10.02
CA GLU A 67 -14.71 6.28 -10.30
C GLU A 67 -13.60 5.21 -10.16
N ASP A 68 -12.44 5.46 -10.75
CA ASP A 68 -11.28 4.56 -10.68
C ASP A 68 -10.72 4.34 -9.26
N GLN A 69 -10.82 5.34 -8.40
CA GLN A 69 -10.42 5.27 -6.99
C GLN A 69 -11.54 4.75 -6.09
N HIS A 70 -12.78 4.91 -6.51
CA HIS A 70 -13.96 4.46 -5.78
C HIS A 70 -14.06 2.92 -5.83
N GLU A 71 -13.86 2.31 -7.00
CA GLU A 71 -13.80 0.84 -7.13
C GLU A 71 -12.70 0.25 -6.24
N ILE A 72 -11.48 0.80 -6.32
CA ILE A 72 -10.36 0.39 -5.45
C ILE A 72 -10.71 0.55 -3.96
N ALA A 73 -11.45 1.60 -3.60
CA ALA A 73 -11.82 1.85 -2.22
C ALA A 73 -12.80 0.78 -1.70
N ILE A 74 -13.77 0.37 -2.53
CA ILE A 74 -14.70 -0.71 -2.20
C ILE A 74 -13.92 -2.01 -1.98
N ASP A 75 -13.10 -2.43 -2.94
CA ASP A 75 -12.33 -3.69 -2.86
C ASP A 75 -11.49 -3.77 -1.55
N LEU A 76 -10.80 -2.68 -1.20
CA LEU A 76 -9.98 -2.59 0.01
C LEU A 76 -10.78 -2.61 1.32
N LEU A 77 -12.02 -2.12 1.28
CA LEU A 77 -12.94 -2.12 2.42
C LEU A 77 -13.65 -3.47 2.56
N GLU A 78 -14.00 -4.13 1.46
CA GLU A 78 -14.53 -5.51 1.49
C GLU A 78 -13.51 -6.48 2.08
N ASP A 79 -12.27 -6.43 1.59
CA ASP A 79 -11.14 -7.19 2.16
C ASP A 79 -10.94 -6.89 3.67
N ALA A 80 -11.31 -5.69 4.14
CA ALA A 80 -11.34 -5.38 5.58
C ALA A 80 -12.36 -6.21 6.35
N LEU A 81 -13.58 -6.23 5.82
CA LEU A 81 -14.74 -6.83 6.45
C LEU A 81 -14.62 -8.36 6.45
N GLU A 82 -13.90 -8.92 5.48
CA GLU A 82 -13.64 -10.35 5.35
C GLU A 82 -12.48 -10.85 6.23
N GLY A 83 -11.66 -9.95 6.78
CA GLY A 83 -10.53 -10.32 7.65
C GLY A 83 -9.21 -10.55 6.91
N GLY A 84 -9.18 -10.25 5.61
CA GLY A 84 -8.00 -10.30 4.76
C GLY A 84 -7.82 -11.62 4.00
N ASP A 85 -7.38 -11.51 2.75
CA ASP A 85 -6.91 -12.64 1.92
C ASP A 85 -5.38 -12.58 1.72
N LEU A 86 -4.74 -13.74 1.69
CA LEU A 86 -3.33 -13.86 1.36
C LEU A 86 -3.06 -13.47 -0.10
N GLU A 87 -3.96 -13.78 -1.04
CA GLU A 87 -3.76 -13.46 -2.46
C GLU A 87 -3.57 -11.94 -2.68
N GLU A 88 -4.22 -11.12 -1.85
CA GLU A 88 -4.16 -9.65 -1.90
C GLU A 88 -2.74 -9.08 -1.70
N VAL A 89 -1.85 -9.80 -1.00
CA VAL A 89 -0.47 -9.33 -0.78
C VAL A 89 0.40 -9.44 -2.02
N TYR A 90 0.01 -10.26 -2.99
CA TYR A 90 0.70 -10.42 -4.28
C TYR A 90 0.18 -9.46 -5.37
N GLY A 91 -0.90 -8.74 -5.08
CA GLY A 91 -1.54 -7.79 -6.00
C GLY A 91 -0.81 -6.45 -6.19
N LEU A 92 -1.60 -5.40 -6.37
CA LEU A 92 -1.11 -4.02 -6.53
C LEU A 92 -0.66 -3.39 -5.20
N ARG A 93 -0.89 -4.08 -4.08
CA ARG A 93 -0.41 -3.67 -2.76
C ARG A 93 1.12 -3.73 -2.69
N GLY A 94 1.68 -3.10 -1.66
CA GLY A 94 3.12 -3.15 -1.37
C GLY A 94 3.81 -1.79 -1.25
N GLY A 95 3.08 -0.70 -1.42
CA GLY A 95 3.56 0.62 -0.99
C GLY A 95 4.74 1.19 -1.79
N ALA A 96 5.34 2.22 -1.21
CA ALA A 96 6.40 3.01 -1.84
C ALA A 96 7.64 2.16 -2.15
N LEU A 97 7.93 1.16 -1.31
CA LEU A 97 9.10 0.29 -1.46
C LEU A 97 8.97 -0.68 -2.65
N ASN A 98 7.74 -0.98 -3.08
CA ASN A 98 7.45 -1.89 -4.19
C ASN A 98 6.87 -1.19 -5.42
N ILE A 99 6.67 0.14 -5.38
CA ILE A 99 5.98 0.89 -6.44
C ILE A 99 6.58 0.69 -7.85
N LEU A 100 7.89 0.44 -7.96
CA LEU A 100 8.58 0.21 -9.23
C LEU A 100 8.83 -1.26 -9.56
N MET A 101 8.52 -2.17 -8.64
CA MET A 101 8.75 -3.60 -8.83
C MET A 101 7.72 -4.16 -9.83
N PRO A 102 8.02 -5.29 -10.49
CA PRO A 102 6.98 -6.07 -11.17
C PRO A 102 5.92 -6.57 -10.17
N MET A 103 4.81 -7.08 -10.70
CA MET A 103 3.85 -7.84 -9.91
C MET A 103 4.53 -9.09 -9.35
N ALA A 104 4.28 -9.37 -8.07
CA ALA A 104 4.67 -10.62 -7.47
C ALA A 104 3.56 -11.64 -7.74
N HIS A 105 3.89 -12.92 -7.73
CA HIS A 105 2.91 -13.99 -7.79
C HIS A 105 3.24 -15.01 -6.72
N GLU A 106 2.21 -15.67 -6.20
CA GLU A 106 2.35 -16.70 -5.16
C GLU A 106 3.35 -17.80 -5.56
N GLU A 107 3.32 -18.22 -6.84
CA GLU A 107 4.25 -19.21 -7.42
C GLU A 107 5.74 -18.81 -7.32
N GLN A 108 6.03 -17.53 -7.08
CA GLN A 108 7.39 -17.00 -6.92
C GLN A 108 7.84 -17.05 -5.46
N ASP A 109 6.92 -17.21 -4.51
CA ASP A 109 7.21 -17.27 -3.08
C ASP A 109 7.58 -18.69 -2.65
N ARG A 110 8.88 -18.94 -2.67
CA ARG A 110 9.45 -20.23 -2.25
C ARG A 110 9.23 -20.52 -0.78
N VAL A 111 9.04 -19.49 0.06
CA VAL A 111 8.82 -19.67 1.49
C VAL A 111 7.39 -20.17 1.69
N LEU A 112 6.41 -19.53 1.06
CA LEU A 112 5.02 -19.98 1.08
C LEU A 112 4.89 -21.39 0.50
N TYR A 113 5.47 -21.66 -0.66
CA TYR A 113 5.44 -22.99 -1.28
C TYR A 113 5.98 -24.09 -0.35
N ALA A 114 7.08 -23.81 0.38
CA ALA A 114 7.63 -24.77 1.34
C ALA A 114 6.69 -25.03 2.53
N ILE A 115 5.96 -24.00 2.98
CA ILE A 115 4.97 -24.11 4.06
C ILE A 115 3.77 -24.95 3.60
N GLU A 116 3.31 -24.77 2.36
CA GLU A 116 2.20 -25.55 1.81
C GLU A 116 2.54 -27.02 1.59
N GLU A 117 3.79 -27.34 1.27
CA GLU A 117 4.25 -28.73 1.14
C GLU A 117 4.35 -29.46 2.49
N GLU A 118 4.58 -28.73 3.58
CA GLU A 118 4.63 -29.27 4.95
C GLU A 118 3.19 -29.30 5.54
N LEU A 119 2.56 -30.49 5.53
CA LEU A 119 1.16 -30.78 5.91
C LEU A 119 0.70 -30.37 7.35
N GLU A 120 1.47 -29.57 8.10
CA GLU A 120 1.17 -29.06 9.46
C GLU A 120 0.97 -27.53 9.51
N GLY A 121 0.93 -26.86 8.34
CA GLY A 121 1.22 -25.44 8.08
C GLY A 121 0.46 -24.28 8.74
N ALA A 122 -0.34 -24.44 9.79
CA ALA A 122 -1.01 -23.27 10.42
C ALA A 122 -0.05 -22.39 11.26
N PRO A 123 0.78 -22.95 12.16
CA PRO A 123 1.81 -22.18 12.87
C PRO A 123 2.86 -21.57 11.92
N GLU A 124 3.25 -22.32 10.89
CA GLU A 124 4.23 -21.91 9.89
C GLU A 124 3.71 -20.78 9.01
N LEU A 125 2.44 -20.84 8.59
CA LEU A 125 1.79 -19.75 7.85
C LEU A 125 1.74 -18.49 8.71
N SER A 126 1.35 -18.59 9.98
CA SER A 126 1.33 -17.44 10.88
C SER A 126 2.73 -16.81 11.05
N ALA A 127 3.78 -17.63 11.17
CA ALA A 127 5.16 -17.15 11.20
C ALA A 127 5.56 -16.43 9.90
N PHE A 128 5.12 -16.95 8.74
CA PHE A 128 5.36 -16.33 7.43
C PHE A 128 4.70 -14.96 7.29
N LEU A 129 3.43 -14.82 7.71
CA LEU A 129 2.68 -13.56 7.61
C LEU A 129 3.38 -12.38 8.32
N HIS A 130 4.21 -12.68 9.32
CA HIS A 130 4.95 -11.72 10.13
C HIS A 130 6.47 -11.71 9.88
N ALA A 131 6.95 -12.51 8.92
CA ALA A 131 8.34 -12.54 8.52
C ALA A 131 8.62 -11.55 7.38
N PRO A 132 9.70 -10.75 7.44
CA PRO A 132 10.11 -9.91 6.32
C PRO A 132 10.38 -10.75 5.07
N ASN A 133 9.81 -10.33 3.93
CA ASN A 133 9.92 -11.05 2.67
C ASN A 133 10.60 -10.19 1.60
N GLU A 134 11.54 -10.77 0.84
CA GLU A 134 12.27 -10.07 -0.21
C GLU A 134 11.36 -9.66 -1.38
N LEU A 135 10.32 -10.44 -1.69
CA LEU A 135 9.33 -10.12 -2.72
C LEU A 135 8.59 -8.81 -2.40
N PHE A 136 8.46 -8.49 -1.11
CA PHE A 136 7.79 -7.29 -0.63
C PHE A 136 8.77 -6.21 -0.17
N SER A 137 10.02 -6.22 -0.66
CA SER A 137 11.05 -5.24 -0.29
C SER A 137 11.31 -5.17 1.22
N ALA A 138 11.35 -6.34 1.86
CA ALA A 138 11.52 -6.55 3.29
C ALA A 138 10.34 -6.10 4.17
N LEU A 139 9.18 -5.81 3.59
CA LEU A 139 7.91 -5.78 4.33
C LEU A 139 7.46 -7.21 4.65
N THR A 140 6.65 -7.36 5.68
CA THR A 140 5.92 -8.61 5.97
C THR A 140 4.63 -8.67 5.12
N PRO A 141 4.07 -9.85 4.83
CA PRO A 141 2.74 -9.96 4.23
C PRO A 141 1.68 -9.13 4.97
N ALA A 142 1.68 -9.15 6.30
CA ALA A 142 0.78 -8.34 7.11
C ALA A 142 0.99 -6.82 6.91
N GLU A 143 2.24 -6.35 6.80
CA GLU A 143 2.56 -4.94 6.51
C GLU A 143 2.12 -4.54 5.08
N VAL A 144 2.12 -5.48 4.12
CA VAL A 144 1.62 -5.27 2.76
C VAL A 144 0.10 -5.15 2.76
N TRP A 145 -0.59 -6.10 3.40
CA TRP A 145 -2.05 -6.19 3.45
C TRP A 145 -2.69 -4.89 3.96
N VAL A 146 -2.21 -4.35 5.09
CA VAL A 146 -2.82 -3.17 5.74
C VAL A 146 -2.70 -1.87 4.96
N GLY A 147 -1.92 -1.87 3.88
CA GLY A 147 -1.88 -0.72 2.99
C GLY A 147 -1.16 0.51 3.55
N THR A 148 -0.93 1.44 2.64
CA THR A 148 -0.19 2.70 2.81
C THR A 148 -0.93 3.63 3.78
N GLY A 149 -0.19 4.39 4.60
CA GLY A 149 -0.74 5.51 5.36
C GLY A 149 -0.24 6.87 4.85
N LYS A 150 -0.62 7.94 5.54
CA LYS A 150 -0.31 9.33 5.15
C LYS A 150 1.18 9.65 5.08
N ILE A 151 2.00 9.02 5.92
CA ILE A 151 3.43 9.28 6.05
C ILE A 151 4.16 8.65 4.86
N GLU A 152 3.90 7.37 4.59
CA GLU A 152 4.46 6.68 3.44
C GLU A 152 4.00 7.34 2.14
N MET A 153 2.73 7.73 2.03
CA MET A 153 2.24 8.44 0.84
C MET A 153 3.00 9.75 0.62
N ALA A 154 3.18 10.56 1.67
CA ALA A 154 3.96 11.81 1.58
C ALA A 154 5.43 11.58 1.19
N LEU A 155 6.03 10.50 1.72
CA LEU A 155 7.39 10.08 1.35
C LEU A 155 7.47 9.68 -0.13
N ALA A 156 6.51 8.88 -0.61
CA ALA A 156 6.42 8.45 -2.00
C ALA A 156 6.26 9.64 -2.94
N ASP A 157 5.32 10.55 -2.66
CA ASP A 157 5.07 11.76 -3.43
C ASP A 157 6.35 12.60 -3.59
N LEU A 158 7.07 12.81 -2.49
CA LEU A 158 8.33 13.56 -2.50
C LEU A 158 9.39 12.87 -3.37
N PHE A 159 9.57 11.57 -3.19
CA PHE A 159 10.54 10.77 -3.94
C PHE A 159 10.25 10.76 -5.44
N LEU A 160 8.99 10.53 -5.83
CA LEU A 160 8.58 10.44 -7.23
C LEU A 160 8.74 11.77 -7.96
N ARG A 161 8.34 12.87 -7.31
CA ARG A 161 8.54 14.23 -7.85
C ARG A 161 10.01 14.55 -8.05
N GLN A 162 10.85 14.30 -7.04
CA GLN A 162 12.29 14.57 -7.13
C GLN A 162 12.95 13.70 -8.21
N SER A 163 12.64 12.41 -8.23
CA SER A 163 13.17 11.49 -9.23
C SER A 163 12.76 11.90 -10.65
N TRP A 164 11.51 12.29 -10.87
CA TRP A 164 11.07 12.79 -12.16
C TRP A 164 11.82 14.04 -12.61
N LEU A 165 11.99 15.03 -11.73
CA LEU A 165 12.72 16.26 -12.05
C LEU A 165 14.17 15.99 -12.50
N GLU A 166 14.81 14.98 -11.93
CA GLU A 166 16.18 14.61 -12.27
C GLU A 166 16.30 13.70 -13.50
N LEU A 167 15.25 12.94 -13.82
CA LEU A 167 15.28 11.93 -14.88
C LEU A 167 14.62 12.38 -16.19
N LYS A 168 13.68 13.33 -16.15
CA LYS A 168 12.91 13.75 -17.34
C LYS A 168 13.76 14.30 -18.49
N GLU A 169 14.89 14.93 -18.17
CA GLU A 169 15.82 15.49 -19.18
C GLU A 169 16.92 14.49 -19.57
N LYS A 170 16.99 13.32 -18.93
CA LYS A 170 18.00 12.30 -19.25
C LYS A 170 17.56 11.50 -20.48
N SER A 171 18.49 11.35 -21.41
CA SER A 171 18.33 10.39 -22.50
C SER A 171 18.78 9.00 -22.05
N PHE A 172 17.93 8.00 -22.23
CA PHE A 172 18.26 6.61 -21.92
C PHE A 172 18.52 5.82 -23.21
N PRO A 173 19.54 4.95 -23.22
CA PRO A 173 19.86 4.16 -24.42
C PRO A 173 18.82 3.07 -24.72
N ALA A 174 18.01 2.68 -23.73
CA ALA A 174 16.92 1.72 -23.85
C ALA A 174 15.90 1.90 -22.71
N PRO A 175 14.64 1.46 -22.87
CA PRO A 175 13.63 1.52 -21.81
C PRO A 175 14.06 0.83 -20.50
N GLY A 176 14.74 -0.32 -20.59
CA GLY A 176 15.25 -1.03 -19.41
C GLY A 176 16.29 -0.24 -18.61
N ALA A 177 17.02 0.68 -19.25
CA ALA A 177 17.98 1.53 -18.56
C ALA A 177 17.28 2.59 -17.70
N ALA A 178 16.15 3.14 -18.16
CA ALA A 178 15.34 4.04 -17.36
C ALA A 178 14.78 3.33 -16.12
N ASN A 179 14.23 2.11 -16.29
CA ASN A 179 13.71 1.32 -15.17
C ASN A 179 14.79 0.99 -14.13
N THR A 180 15.99 0.62 -14.59
CA THR A 180 17.12 0.29 -13.71
C THR A 180 17.57 1.50 -12.90
N GLU A 181 17.62 2.69 -13.49
CA GLU A 181 17.96 3.94 -12.81
C GLU A 181 16.90 4.29 -11.74
N TRP A 182 15.61 4.20 -12.09
CA TRP A 182 14.50 4.41 -11.16
C TRP A 182 14.56 3.44 -9.96
N LEU A 183 14.77 2.14 -10.22
CA LEU A 183 14.90 1.13 -9.17
C LEU A 183 16.11 1.38 -8.27
N SER A 184 17.27 1.72 -8.86
CA SER A 184 18.48 2.03 -8.10
C SER A 184 18.27 3.22 -7.18
N ARG A 185 17.60 4.26 -7.66
CA ARG A 185 17.21 5.43 -6.86
C ARG A 185 16.28 5.07 -5.73
N LEU A 186 15.26 4.26 -5.98
CA LEU A 186 14.33 3.81 -4.95
C LEU A 186 15.06 3.04 -3.83
N ARG A 187 15.97 2.12 -4.20
CA ARG A 187 16.75 1.33 -3.24
C ARG A 187 17.73 2.19 -2.44
N LEU A 188 18.35 3.20 -3.02
CA LEU A 188 19.19 4.14 -2.27
C LEU A 188 18.34 5.02 -1.35
N TRP A 189 17.23 5.55 -1.87
CA TRP A 189 16.32 6.42 -1.15
C TRP A 189 15.72 5.75 0.09
N SER A 190 15.36 4.46 0.02
CA SER A 190 14.74 3.73 1.13
C SER A 190 15.62 3.68 2.40
N TYR A 191 16.94 3.80 2.26
CA TYR A 191 17.88 3.80 3.38
C TYR A 191 18.34 5.20 3.80
N ASN A 192 17.90 6.25 3.10
CA ASN A 192 18.24 7.62 3.46
C ASN A 192 17.50 8.05 4.74
N PRO A 193 18.12 8.90 5.57
CA PRO A 193 17.43 9.53 6.68
C PRO A 193 16.34 10.47 6.16
N ALA A 194 15.18 10.43 6.79
CA ALA A 194 14.04 11.29 6.50
C ALA A 194 13.43 11.83 7.80
N GLN A 195 12.75 12.95 7.66
CA GLN A 195 11.90 13.51 8.69
C GLN A 195 10.61 13.98 8.05
N VAL A 196 9.49 13.40 8.48
CA VAL A 196 8.15 13.75 8.00
C VAL A 196 7.24 13.89 9.21
N GLN A 197 6.64 15.07 9.37
CA GLN A 197 5.86 15.43 10.57
C GLN A 197 6.69 15.20 11.85
N ASN A 198 6.23 14.31 12.73
CA ASN A 198 6.88 13.97 14.01
C ASN A 198 7.77 12.72 13.91
N TYR A 199 7.90 12.11 12.73
CA TYR A 199 8.65 10.88 12.52
C TYR A 199 10.06 11.19 12.03
N ARG A 200 11.06 10.49 12.56
CA ARG A 200 12.47 10.61 12.18
C ARG A 200 13.14 9.25 12.16
N GLY A 201 13.76 8.89 11.04
CA GLY A 201 14.38 7.58 10.86
C GLY A 201 14.86 7.40 9.43
N ARG A 202 15.25 6.18 9.06
CA ARG A 202 15.40 5.86 7.63
C ARG A 202 14.01 5.71 7.02
N VAL A 203 13.85 6.05 5.74
CA VAL A 203 12.57 5.94 5.02
C VAL A 203 11.89 4.57 5.25
N VAL A 204 12.64 3.48 5.08
CA VAL A 204 12.12 2.11 5.30
C VAL A 204 11.61 1.89 6.73
N ASP A 205 12.27 2.46 7.74
CA ASP A 205 11.86 2.30 9.13
C ASP A 205 10.56 3.09 9.40
N LEU A 206 10.43 4.28 8.80
CA LEU A 206 9.22 5.10 8.93
C LEU A 206 8.01 4.42 8.28
N ILE A 207 8.21 3.85 7.09
CA ILE A 207 7.18 3.09 6.39
C ILE A 207 6.74 1.91 7.25
N LYS A 208 7.68 1.08 7.72
CA LYS A 208 7.35 -0.07 8.58
C LYS A 208 6.65 0.34 9.87
N GLN A 209 7.05 1.45 10.47
CA GLN A 209 6.41 1.96 11.67
C GLN A 209 4.93 2.30 11.40
N GLU A 210 4.64 3.06 10.34
CA GLU A 210 3.25 3.41 9.98
C GLU A 210 2.43 2.15 9.65
N ARG A 211 2.97 1.20 8.88
CA ARG A 211 2.29 -0.06 8.57
C ARG A 211 1.92 -0.85 9.83
N ARG A 212 2.80 -0.88 10.83
CA ARG A 212 2.52 -1.57 12.11
C ARG A 212 1.45 -0.84 12.93
N GLU A 213 1.44 0.49 12.91
CA GLU A 213 0.40 1.30 13.55
C GLU A 213 -0.97 1.04 12.88
N ASN A 214 -1.00 0.97 11.54
CA ASN A 214 -2.20 0.60 10.78
C ASN A 214 -2.64 -0.82 11.10
N LEU A 215 -1.72 -1.80 11.14
CA LEU A 215 -2.02 -3.19 11.46
C LEU A 215 -2.60 -3.36 12.85
N ALA A 216 -1.99 -2.74 13.86
CA ALA A 216 -2.49 -2.80 15.23
C ALA A 216 -3.92 -2.25 15.32
N SER A 217 -4.17 -1.11 14.67
CA SER A 217 -5.50 -0.49 14.64
C SER A 217 -6.53 -1.35 13.90
N ARG A 218 -6.17 -1.88 12.73
CA ARG A 218 -7.01 -2.76 11.91
C ARG A 218 -7.44 -4.01 12.69
N VAL A 219 -6.50 -4.67 13.35
CA VAL A 219 -6.77 -5.85 14.19
C VAL A 219 -7.71 -5.50 15.34
N GLU A 220 -7.45 -4.41 16.07
CA GLU A 220 -8.31 -3.95 17.16
C GLU A 220 -9.76 -3.72 16.69
N TRP A 221 -9.94 -3.06 15.54
CA TRP A 221 -11.26 -2.75 15.00
C TRP A 221 -12.00 -4.01 14.52
N SER A 222 -11.30 -4.92 13.84
CA SER A 222 -11.87 -6.19 13.39
C SER A 222 -12.26 -7.10 14.57
N GLU A 223 -11.42 -7.19 15.60
CA GLU A 223 -11.71 -7.97 16.82
C GLU A 223 -12.93 -7.42 17.56
N ALA A 224 -13.06 -6.10 17.67
CA ALA A 224 -14.23 -5.46 18.28
C ALA A 224 -15.53 -5.79 17.54
N ARG A 225 -15.46 -6.09 16.24
CA ARG A 225 -16.59 -6.53 15.41
C ARG A 225 -16.79 -8.06 15.39
N GLY A 226 -15.85 -8.83 15.93
CA GLY A 226 -15.87 -10.29 15.88
C GLY A 226 -15.45 -10.88 14.53
N ILE A 227 -14.66 -10.15 13.73
CA ILE A 227 -14.02 -10.65 12.51
C ILE A 227 -12.73 -11.39 12.91
N ASP A 228 -12.51 -12.60 12.39
CA ASP A 228 -11.24 -13.31 12.54
C ASP A 228 -10.25 -12.81 11.48
N VAL A 229 -9.19 -12.14 11.92
CA VAL A 229 -8.20 -11.54 11.03
C VAL A 229 -7.08 -12.53 10.75
N MET A 230 -6.82 -12.81 9.47
CA MET A 230 -5.73 -13.70 9.05
C MET A 230 -4.36 -13.20 9.54
N PHE A 231 -4.13 -11.89 9.46
CA PHE A 231 -2.85 -11.23 9.71
C PHE A 231 -2.64 -10.80 11.18
N LYS A 232 -3.35 -11.38 12.15
CA LYS A 232 -3.20 -11.04 13.57
C LYS A 232 -1.79 -11.34 14.11
N PRO A 233 -1.20 -10.50 14.98
CA PRO A 233 0.11 -10.76 15.59
C PRO A 233 0.15 -12.09 16.38
N LEU A 234 1.34 -12.69 16.48
CA LEU A 234 1.60 -13.85 17.34
C LEU A 234 1.50 -13.45 18.83
N GLU A 235 0.76 -14.23 19.62
CA GLU A 235 0.68 -14.13 21.10
C GLU A 235 1.96 -14.58 21.83
#